data_AF-A0A0L0FPA8-F1
#
_entry.id   AF-A0A0L0FPA8-F1
#
_cell.length_a   1.000
_cell.length_b   1.000
_cell.length_c   1.000
_cell.angle_alpha   90.00
_cell.angle_beta   90.00
_cell.angle_gamma   90.00
#
_symmetry.space_group_name_H-M   'P 1'
#
loop_
_entity.id
_entity.type
_entity.pdbx_description
1 polymer ?
#
loop_
_entity_poly.entity_id
_entity_poly.type
_entity_poly.pdbx_seq_one_letter_code
_entity_poly.pdbx_strand_id
1 'polypeptide(L)'
;MISMGGTVINITSLCVATFRGPKANARAMQMARYGNALTHQCFYSISKVDNIDYLVHKNMITDEEGQLIRNFRGKKTNLIASWLLDTLEMARHEQMAADDNCGVDAQETMEMIFIIRGKASKLQELQKLPPPLSYYHFLVVTLYSWLLLLAYSTPYLPERNSRVWLSFLCYFVVLFSYMGLIATAFAHVDPWGTDTSDIDVLTRLDGTLRQSQLICEDKFHAAKRDLEPPTTPFNSEILENPALKYRTVAEEEQAQEAKENHNNLPSILQVLRKRSTLVDKYCQTNDMSELGGLVLEHHRPSSPSFKDHPANQSTSVDVPTNKKEPVKLVQQQPKERQCTILR
;
A
#
# COMPACT_ATOMS: atom_id res chain seq x y z
N MET A 1 8.25 8.45 -1.21
CA MET A 1 7.54 8.12 0.05
C MET A 1 6.77 6.79 0.00
N ILE A 2 6.46 6.24 -1.19
CA ILE A 2 5.53 5.08 -1.34
C ILE A 2 6.26 3.72 -1.49
N SER A 3 7.47 3.58 -0.96
CA SER A 3 8.21 2.30 -1.07
C SER A 3 8.07 1.38 0.15
N MET A 4 6.97 1.45 0.91
CA MET A 4 6.73 0.47 1.99
C MET A 4 6.69 -0.94 1.43
N GLY A 5 5.96 -1.17 0.33
CA GLY A 5 5.91 -2.48 -0.33
C GLY A 5 7.28 -2.97 -0.79
N GLY A 6 8.09 -2.09 -1.42
CA GLY A 6 9.46 -2.42 -1.79
C GLY A 6 10.33 -2.80 -0.59
N THR A 7 10.17 -2.15 0.57
CA THR A 7 10.89 -2.54 1.79
C THR A 7 10.43 -3.90 2.32
N VAL A 8 9.13 -4.23 2.28
CA VAL A 8 8.63 -5.58 2.65
C VAL A 8 9.24 -6.66 1.76
N ILE A 9 9.27 -6.41 0.44
CA ILE A 9 9.85 -7.32 -0.55
C ILE A 9 11.34 -7.55 -0.24
N ASN A 10 12.08 -6.48 0.02
CA ASN A 10 13.51 -6.58 0.35
C ASN A 10 13.75 -7.34 1.67
N ILE A 11 12.96 -7.07 2.72
CA ILE A 11 13.02 -7.83 3.99
C ILE A 11 12.76 -9.31 3.71
N THR A 12 11.72 -9.62 2.94
CA THR A 12 11.33 -11.00 2.62
C THR A 12 12.46 -11.72 1.86
N SER A 13 13.01 -11.08 0.82
CA SER A 13 14.14 -11.62 0.05
C SER A 13 15.36 -11.86 0.93
N LEU A 14 15.67 -10.93 1.84
CA LEU A 14 16.81 -11.05 2.75
C LEU A 14 16.61 -12.20 3.74
N CYS A 15 15.40 -12.35 4.31
CA CYS A 15 15.06 -13.47 5.19
C CYS A 15 15.14 -14.82 4.46
N VAL A 16 14.65 -14.92 3.23
CA VAL A 16 14.75 -16.15 2.42
C VAL A 16 16.21 -16.50 2.10
N ALA A 17 17.06 -15.50 1.88
CA ALA A 17 18.48 -15.72 1.59
C ALA A 17 19.30 -16.10 2.84
N THR A 18 18.98 -15.49 3.99
CA THR A 18 19.80 -15.58 5.22
C THR A 18 19.33 -16.67 6.19
N PHE A 19 18.02 -16.94 6.29
CA PHE A 19 17.53 -17.94 7.24
C PHE A 19 17.94 -19.36 6.83
N ARG A 20 18.37 -20.15 7.81
CA ARG A 20 18.90 -21.52 7.68
C ARG A 20 18.20 -22.46 8.66
N GLY A 21 18.25 -23.75 8.37
CA GLY A 21 17.65 -24.80 9.20
C GLY A 21 16.23 -25.21 8.78
N PRO A 22 15.64 -26.22 9.45
CA PRO A 22 14.37 -26.83 9.04
C PRO A 22 13.18 -25.86 9.13
N LYS A 23 13.29 -24.81 9.96
CA LYS A 23 12.24 -23.81 10.17
C LYS A 23 12.45 -22.52 9.37
N ALA A 24 13.52 -22.40 8.58
CA ALA A 24 13.88 -21.17 7.87
C ALA A 24 12.73 -20.64 7.00
N ASN A 25 12.12 -21.51 6.20
CA ASN A 25 11.02 -21.12 5.32
C ASN A 25 9.80 -20.63 6.11
N ALA A 26 9.46 -21.32 7.21
CA ALA A 26 8.36 -20.89 8.07
C ALA A 26 8.62 -19.50 8.68
N ARG A 27 9.85 -19.21 9.10
CA ARG A 27 10.25 -17.89 9.63
C ARG A 27 10.24 -16.80 8.55
N ALA A 28 10.73 -17.11 7.35
CA ALA A 28 10.69 -16.17 6.23
C ALA A 28 9.25 -15.84 5.82
N MET A 29 8.37 -16.86 5.78
CA MET A 29 6.94 -16.67 5.54
C MET A 29 6.27 -15.85 6.65
N GLN A 30 6.64 -16.09 7.92
CA GLN A 30 6.15 -15.30 9.05
C GLN A 30 6.58 -13.82 8.94
N MET A 31 7.82 -13.55 8.53
CA MET A 31 8.32 -12.20 8.25
C MET A 31 7.54 -11.53 7.11
N ALA A 32 7.29 -12.24 6.01
CA ALA A 32 6.49 -11.73 4.90
C ALA A 32 5.06 -11.40 5.36
N ARG A 33 4.42 -12.29 6.11
CA ARG A 33 3.07 -12.11 6.68
C ARG A 33 2.97 -10.85 7.53
N TYR A 34 3.86 -10.68 8.50
CA TYR A 34 3.86 -9.49 9.36
C TYR A 34 4.24 -8.20 8.61
N GLY A 35 5.15 -8.26 7.65
CA GLY A 35 5.50 -7.10 6.81
C GLY A 35 4.32 -6.61 5.98
N ASN A 36 3.55 -7.54 5.39
CA ASN A 36 2.33 -7.21 4.68
C ASN A 36 1.25 -6.70 5.62
N ALA A 37 1.02 -7.35 6.76
CA ALA A 37 0.06 -6.92 7.76
C ALA A 37 0.34 -5.50 8.27
N LEU A 38 1.62 -5.16 8.53
CA LEU A 38 2.05 -3.83 8.94
C LEU A 38 1.70 -2.79 7.87
N THR A 39 1.99 -3.11 6.61
CA THR A 39 1.72 -2.23 5.46
C THR A 39 0.22 -1.98 5.32
N HIS A 40 -0.61 -3.03 5.35
CA HIS A 40 -2.07 -2.90 5.31
C HIS A 40 -2.60 -2.10 6.50
N GLN A 41 -2.15 -2.42 7.72
CA GLN A 41 -2.58 -1.71 8.93
C GLN A 41 -2.21 -0.23 8.91
N CYS A 42 -1.09 0.13 8.27
CA CYS A 42 -0.71 1.52 8.06
C CYS A 42 -1.72 2.24 7.17
N PHE A 43 -2.06 1.68 6.01
CA PHE A 43 -3.06 2.25 5.10
C PHE A 43 -4.48 2.23 5.68
N TYR A 44 -4.86 1.22 6.44
CA TYR A 44 -6.13 1.17 7.17
C TYR A 44 -6.24 2.29 8.20
N SER A 45 -5.16 2.51 8.96
CA SER A 45 -5.09 3.65 9.87
C SER A 45 -5.25 4.98 9.14
N ILE A 46 -4.75 5.08 7.90
CA ILE A 46 -4.88 6.29 7.07
C ILE A 46 -6.30 6.43 6.51
N SER A 47 -6.90 5.32 6.10
CA SER A 47 -8.27 5.29 5.60
C SER A 47 -9.33 5.41 6.69
N LYS A 48 -8.91 5.46 7.98
CA LYS A 48 -9.78 5.35 9.16
C LYS A 48 -10.68 4.09 9.12
N VAL A 49 -10.20 3.03 8.48
CA VAL A 49 -10.85 1.73 8.44
C VAL A 49 -10.18 0.80 9.43
N ASP A 50 -10.97 -0.01 10.12
CA ASP A 50 -10.45 -1.12 10.91
C ASP A 50 -10.99 -2.43 10.34
N ASN A 51 -10.22 -3.07 9.45
CA ASN A 51 -10.59 -4.33 8.83
C ASN A 51 -9.55 -5.42 9.15
N ILE A 52 -9.47 -5.77 10.43
CA ILE A 52 -8.59 -6.85 10.92
C ILE A 52 -9.04 -8.20 10.36
N ASP A 53 -10.34 -8.39 10.12
CA ASP A 53 -10.91 -9.61 9.56
C ASP A 53 -10.35 -9.94 8.17
N TYR A 54 -10.09 -8.93 7.33
CA TYR A 54 -9.41 -9.15 6.06
C TYR A 54 -7.99 -9.68 6.24
N LEU A 55 -7.24 -9.15 7.22
CA LEU A 55 -5.87 -9.60 7.50
C LEU A 55 -5.86 -11.07 7.94
N VAL A 56 -6.84 -11.45 8.76
CA VAL A 56 -7.06 -12.84 9.17
C VAL A 56 -7.45 -13.71 7.97
N HIS A 57 -8.44 -13.28 7.18
CA HIS A 57 -8.94 -14.03 6.03
C HIS A 57 -7.86 -14.28 4.95
N LYS A 58 -6.97 -13.31 4.73
CA LYS A 58 -5.81 -13.44 3.82
C LYS A 58 -4.63 -14.18 4.44
N ASN A 59 -4.79 -14.77 5.62
CA ASN A 59 -3.75 -15.46 6.38
C ASN A 59 -2.51 -14.58 6.64
N MET A 60 -2.65 -13.25 6.69
CA MET A 60 -1.54 -12.36 7.05
C MET A 60 -1.28 -12.38 8.56
N ILE A 61 -2.33 -12.61 9.35
CA ILE A 61 -2.28 -12.80 10.81
C ILE A 61 -3.19 -13.96 11.19
N THR A 62 -2.96 -14.57 12.35
CA THR A 62 -3.85 -15.60 12.91
C THR A 62 -5.07 -14.97 13.59
N ASP A 63 -6.10 -15.76 13.88
CA ASP A 63 -7.27 -15.30 14.65
C ASP A 63 -6.87 -14.73 16.02
N GLU A 64 -5.94 -15.41 16.71
CA GLU A 64 -5.42 -15.01 18.01
C GLU A 64 -4.68 -13.67 17.93
N GLU A 65 -3.81 -13.51 16.94
CA GLU A 65 -3.12 -12.25 16.67
C GLU A 65 -4.12 -11.13 16.33
N GLY A 66 -5.16 -11.44 15.57
CA GLY A 66 -6.26 -10.51 15.27
C GLY A 66 -6.96 -10.02 16.53
N GLN A 67 -7.24 -10.92 17.50
CA GLN A 67 -7.79 -10.53 18.80
C GLN A 67 -6.84 -9.64 19.60
N LEU A 68 -5.54 -9.95 19.60
CA LEU A 68 -4.52 -9.11 20.25
C LEU A 68 -4.47 -7.70 19.64
N ILE A 69 -4.51 -7.59 18.30
CA ILE A 69 -4.52 -6.29 17.61
C ILE A 69 -5.79 -5.49 17.95
N ARG A 70 -6.96 -6.14 18.03
CA ARG A 70 -8.22 -5.48 18.41
C ARG A 70 -8.18 -4.94 19.84
N ASN A 71 -7.58 -5.68 20.76
CA ASN A 71 -7.50 -5.30 22.17
C ASN A 71 -6.38 -4.28 22.46
N PHE A 72 -5.45 -4.10 21.54
CA PHE A 72 -4.30 -3.21 21.72
C PHE A 72 -4.70 -1.73 21.61
N ARG A 73 -4.49 -0.97 22.70
CA ARG A 73 -4.81 0.48 22.76
C ARG A 73 -3.80 1.39 22.07
N GLY A 74 -2.61 0.89 21.75
CA GLY A 74 -1.53 1.67 21.14
C GLY A 74 -1.60 1.73 19.61
N LYS A 75 -0.53 2.24 18.98
CA LYS A 75 -0.38 2.19 17.52
C LYS A 75 -0.22 0.72 17.07
N LYS A 76 -1.24 0.14 16.46
CA LYS A 76 -1.25 -1.25 15.94
C LYS A 76 -0.06 -1.56 15.02
N THR A 77 0.38 -0.58 14.22
CA THR A 77 1.59 -0.71 13.38
C THR A 77 2.88 -0.94 14.16
N ASN A 78 3.01 -0.36 15.36
CA ASN A 78 4.18 -0.61 16.22
C ASN A 78 4.15 -2.01 16.82
N LEU A 79 2.96 -2.54 17.15
CA LEU A 79 2.81 -3.91 17.65
C LEU A 79 3.24 -4.95 16.60
N ILE A 80 2.80 -4.77 15.35
CA ILE A 80 3.20 -5.67 14.26
C ILE A 80 4.71 -5.53 13.97
N ALA A 81 5.27 -4.32 14.09
CA ALA A 81 6.71 -4.11 13.95
C ALA A 81 7.52 -4.82 15.04
N SER A 82 7.03 -4.90 16.28
CA SER A 82 7.68 -5.71 17.31
C SER A 82 7.63 -7.19 16.97
N TRP A 83 6.53 -7.70 16.40
CA TRP A 83 6.46 -9.11 15.99
C TRP A 83 7.43 -9.47 14.86
N LEU A 84 7.72 -8.52 13.96
CA LEU A 84 8.81 -8.67 12.98
C LEU A 84 10.18 -8.81 13.65
N LEU A 85 10.48 -7.96 14.63
CA LEU A 85 11.74 -8.03 15.39
C LEU A 85 11.83 -9.33 16.19
N ASP A 86 10.74 -9.74 16.85
CA ASP A 86 10.68 -10.99 17.62
C ASP A 86 10.90 -12.21 16.70
N THR A 87 10.34 -12.19 15.49
CA THR A 87 10.54 -13.27 14.51
C THR A 87 11.99 -13.35 14.04
N LEU A 88 12.64 -12.20 13.82
CA LEU A 88 14.05 -12.12 13.47
C LEU A 88 14.95 -12.67 14.60
N GLU A 89 14.67 -12.29 15.85
CA GLU A 89 15.41 -12.81 17.02
C GLU A 89 15.19 -14.31 17.22
N MET A 90 13.97 -14.81 17.04
CA MET A 90 13.69 -16.25 17.09
C MET A 90 14.47 -17.00 16.01
N ALA A 91 14.53 -16.48 14.78
CA ALA A 91 15.31 -17.08 13.69
C ALA A 91 16.81 -17.09 14.03
N ARG A 92 17.34 -15.99 14.58
CA ARG A 92 18.74 -15.88 15.01
C ARG A 92 19.08 -16.91 16.10
N HIS A 93 18.24 -17.08 17.11
CA HIS A 93 18.42 -18.08 18.16
C HIS A 93 18.36 -19.51 17.61
N GLU A 94 17.43 -19.80 16.70
CA GLU A 94 17.31 -21.12 16.06
C GLU A 94 18.56 -21.46 15.23
N GLN A 95 19.20 -20.47 14.59
CA GLN A 95 20.43 -20.67 13.82
C GLN A 95 21.66 -20.84 14.69
N MET A 96 21.82 -20.03 15.74
CA MET A 96 22.90 -20.20 16.72
C MET A 96 22.87 -21.60 17.34
N ALA A 97 21.67 -22.19 17.53
CA ALA A 97 21.53 -23.55 18.01
C ALA A 97 21.85 -24.63 16.96
N ALA A 98 21.81 -24.30 15.67
CA ALA A 98 21.99 -25.25 14.57
C ALA A 98 23.42 -25.25 14.01
N ASP A 99 24.13 -24.12 14.05
CA ASP A 99 25.43 -23.96 13.42
C ASP A 99 26.28 -22.95 14.23
N ASP A 100 27.32 -23.45 14.90
CA ASP A 100 28.15 -22.70 15.87
C ASP A 100 28.93 -21.53 15.24
N ASN A 101 29.00 -21.46 13.90
CA ASN A 101 29.80 -20.45 13.17
C ASN A 101 29.04 -19.69 12.06
N CYS A 102 27.75 -19.98 11.81
CA CYS A 102 26.98 -19.28 10.76
C CYS A 102 26.09 -18.20 11.37
N GLY A 103 26.70 -17.10 11.82
CA GLY A 103 25.95 -15.93 12.27
C GLY A 103 25.21 -15.30 11.09
N VAL A 104 23.88 -15.26 11.14
CA VAL A 104 23.11 -14.41 10.21
C VAL A 104 23.40 -12.96 10.53
N ASP A 105 23.69 -12.20 9.49
CA ASP A 105 23.71 -10.75 9.55
C ASP A 105 22.27 -10.22 9.72
N ALA A 106 21.79 -10.31 10.95
CA ALA A 106 20.47 -9.83 11.34
C ALA A 106 20.43 -8.29 11.35
N GLN A 107 21.57 -7.61 11.31
CA GLN A 107 21.66 -6.16 11.44
C GLN A 107 21.01 -5.48 10.24
N GLU A 108 21.31 -5.94 9.01
CA GLU A 108 20.69 -5.40 7.80
C GLU A 108 19.17 -5.58 7.80
N THR A 109 18.70 -6.76 8.23
CA THR A 109 17.26 -7.04 8.31
C THR A 109 16.58 -6.16 9.35
N MET A 110 17.22 -5.98 10.51
CA MET A 110 16.74 -5.12 11.59
C MET A 110 16.66 -3.65 11.16
N GLU A 111 17.67 -3.15 10.45
CA GLU A 111 17.66 -1.79 9.90
C GLU A 111 16.49 -1.59 8.93
N MET A 112 16.23 -2.57 8.07
CA MET A 112 15.09 -2.52 7.15
C MET A 112 13.74 -2.53 7.87
N ILE A 113 13.61 -3.27 8.99
CA ILE A 113 12.43 -3.24 9.85
C ILE A 113 12.23 -1.85 10.48
N PHE A 114 13.31 -1.18 10.91
CA PHE A 114 13.20 0.19 11.40
C PHE A 114 12.87 1.19 10.31
N ILE A 115 13.40 1.01 9.09
CA ILE A 115 13.06 1.85 7.93
C ILE A 115 11.57 1.74 7.61
N ILE A 116 10.99 0.54 7.55
CA ILE A 116 9.55 0.38 7.27
C ILE A 116 8.70 0.96 8.41
N ARG A 117 9.10 0.77 9.68
CA ARG A 117 8.42 1.38 10.83
C ARG A 117 8.47 2.91 10.78
N GLY A 118 9.63 3.49 10.45
CA GLY A 118 9.80 4.93 10.30
C GLY A 118 8.94 5.51 9.18
N LYS A 119 8.90 4.82 8.03
CA LYS A 119 8.01 5.19 6.91
C LYS A 119 6.53 5.14 7.33
N ALA A 120 6.11 4.09 8.03
CA ALA A 120 4.74 3.95 8.52
C ALA A 120 4.36 5.05 9.53
N SER A 121 5.24 5.40 10.47
CA SER A 121 4.98 6.50 11.42
C SER A 121 4.88 7.85 10.70
N LYS A 122 5.82 8.13 9.77
CA LYS A 122 5.79 9.36 8.98
C LYS A 122 4.50 9.49 8.17
N LEU A 123 4.02 8.38 7.60
CA LEU A 123 2.77 8.37 6.83
C LEU A 123 1.55 8.68 7.71
N GLN A 124 1.48 8.06 8.90
CA GLN A 124 0.43 8.34 9.88
C GLN A 124 0.50 9.76 10.44
N GLU A 125 1.70 10.32 10.62
CA GLU A 125 1.91 11.69 11.09
C GLU A 125 1.49 12.71 10.05
N LEU A 126 1.82 12.49 8.77
CA LEU A 126 1.39 13.36 7.67
C LEU A 126 -0.13 13.47 7.58
N GLN A 127 -0.84 12.38 7.82
CA GLN A 127 -2.30 12.41 7.85
C GLN A 127 -2.86 13.15 9.07
N LYS A 128 -2.19 13.06 10.23
CA LYS A 128 -2.62 13.74 11.46
C LYS A 128 -2.36 15.24 11.42
N LEU A 129 -1.39 15.68 10.62
CA LEU A 129 -0.95 17.06 10.52
C LEU A 129 -1.23 17.59 9.11
N PRO A 130 -2.51 17.77 8.73
CA PRO A 130 -2.83 18.42 7.47
C PRO A 130 -2.27 19.85 7.46
N PRO A 131 -2.09 20.46 6.27
CA PRO A 131 -1.72 21.87 6.17
C PRO A 131 -2.61 22.74 7.07
N PRO A 132 -2.05 23.76 7.76
CA PRO A 132 -2.85 24.62 8.63
C PRO A 132 -4.05 25.22 7.88
N LEU A 133 -5.24 25.09 8.47
CA LEU A 133 -6.48 25.56 7.86
C LEU A 133 -6.43 27.06 7.51
N SER A 134 -5.77 27.86 8.34
CA SER A 134 -5.53 29.29 8.09
C SER A 134 -4.70 29.55 6.84
N TYR A 135 -3.67 28.72 6.59
CA TYR A 135 -2.84 28.83 5.39
C TYR A 135 -3.66 28.54 4.13
N TYR A 136 -4.48 27.49 4.17
CA TYR A 136 -5.40 27.15 3.08
C TYR A 136 -6.38 28.30 2.79
N HIS A 137 -7.07 28.83 3.80
CA HIS A 137 -8.00 29.95 3.60
C HIS A 137 -7.30 31.21 3.10
N PHE A 138 -6.10 31.51 3.61
CA PHE A 138 -5.32 32.66 3.16
C PHE A 138 -5.01 32.58 1.66
N LEU A 139 -4.57 31.41 1.16
CA LEU A 139 -4.31 31.22 -0.27
C LEU A 139 -5.58 31.37 -1.10
N VAL A 140 -6.66 30.73 -0.67
CA VAL A 140 -7.97 30.77 -1.36
C VAL A 140 -8.50 32.20 -1.46
N VAL A 141 -8.53 32.93 -0.34
CA VAL A 141 -9.02 34.32 -0.30
C VAL A 141 -8.14 35.23 -1.13
N THR A 142 -6.82 35.10 -1.04
CA THR A 142 -5.88 35.92 -1.82
C THR A 142 -6.08 35.72 -3.31
N LEU A 143 -6.20 34.46 -3.75
CA LEU A 143 -6.35 34.13 -5.16
C LEU A 143 -7.70 34.57 -5.72
N TYR A 144 -8.80 34.32 -5.01
CA TYR A 144 -10.11 34.78 -5.45
C TYR A 144 -10.23 36.31 -5.45
N SER A 145 -9.64 36.99 -4.46
CA SER A 145 -9.59 38.46 -4.43
C SER A 145 -8.81 39.01 -5.62
N TRP A 146 -7.67 38.39 -5.96
CA TRP A 146 -6.86 38.77 -7.11
C TRP A 146 -7.59 38.52 -8.44
N LEU A 147 -8.25 37.37 -8.61
CA LEU A 147 -9.06 37.07 -9.79
C LEU A 147 -10.24 38.04 -9.94
N LEU A 148 -10.85 38.45 -8.83
CA LEU A 148 -11.94 39.43 -8.83
C LEU A 148 -11.45 40.82 -9.22
N LEU A 149 -10.29 41.25 -8.71
CA LEU A 149 -9.65 42.50 -9.14
C LEU A 149 -9.26 42.48 -10.61
N LEU A 150 -8.76 41.34 -11.11
CA LEU A 150 -8.44 41.14 -12.52
C LEU A 150 -9.71 41.20 -13.39
N ALA A 151 -10.80 40.57 -12.95
CA ALA A 151 -12.09 40.63 -13.63
C ALA A 151 -12.65 42.05 -13.66
N TYR A 152 -12.50 42.80 -12.57
CA TYR A 152 -12.92 44.19 -12.48
C TYR A 152 -12.10 45.13 -13.37
N SER A 153 -10.79 44.90 -13.50
CA SER A 153 -9.89 45.77 -14.28
C SER A 153 -9.94 45.51 -15.79
N THR A 154 -10.27 44.29 -16.21
CA THR A 154 -10.27 43.88 -17.62
C THR A 154 -11.16 44.76 -18.53
N PRO A 155 -12.38 45.18 -18.13
CA PRO A 155 -13.22 46.07 -18.94
C PRO A 155 -12.69 47.50 -19.10
N TYR A 156 -11.82 47.96 -18.19
CA TYR A 156 -11.34 49.35 -18.17
C TYR A 156 -10.12 49.60 -19.07
N LEU A 157 -9.62 48.62 -19.83
CA LEU A 157 -8.55 48.84 -20.80
C LEU A 157 -9.08 49.72 -21.96
N PRO A 158 -8.78 51.03 -21.97
CA PRO A 158 -9.40 51.96 -22.88
C PRO A 158 -8.46 52.14 -24.07
N GLU A 159 -8.48 51.22 -25.04
CA GLU A 159 -7.72 51.44 -26.27
C GLU A 159 -8.30 50.64 -27.44
N ARG A 160 -8.88 51.38 -28.41
CA ARG A 160 -9.39 50.93 -29.72
C ARG A 160 -10.20 49.63 -29.69
N ASN A 161 -11.50 49.75 -29.97
CA ASN A 161 -12.48 48.64 -30.13
C ASN A 161 -11.98 47.41 -30.92
N SER A 162 -10.95 47.52 -31.77
CA SER A 162 -10.41 46.41 -32.55
C SER A 162 -9.59 45.38 -31.76
N ARG A 163 -9.17 45.63 -30.50
CA ARG A 163 -8.29 44.71 -29.73
C ARG A 163 -8.85 44.19 -28.40
N VAL A 164 -10.09 44.52 -28.04
CA VAL A 164 -10.74 44.10 -26.78
C VAL A 164 -10.74 42.57 -26.59
N TRP A 165 -10.89 41.81 -27.68
CA TRP A 165 -10.88 40.34 -27.65
C TRP A 165 -9.56 39.74 -27.15
N LEU A 166 -8.42 40.42 -27.39
CA LEU A 166 -7.11 39.93 -26.97
C LEU A 166 -6.95 40.00 -25.44
N SER A 167 -7.43 41.09 -24.82
CA SER A 167 -7.46 41.24 -23.37
C SER A 167 -8.35 40.20 -22.71
N PHE A 168 -9.51 39.90 -23.32
CA PHE A 168 -10.39 38.83 -22.86
C PHE A 168 -9.73 37.46 -22.98
N LEU A 169 -9.08 37.16 -24.11
CA LEU A 169 -8.35 35.90 -24.29
C LEU A 169 -7.25 35.73 -23.23
N CYS A 170 -6.43 36.77 -23.00
CA CYS A 170 -5.41 36.76 -21.96
C CYS A 170 -6.02 36.50 -20.56
N TYR A 171 -7.15 37.15 -20.24
CA TYR A 171 -7.88 36.90 -19.00
C TYR A 171 -8.31 35.44 -18.86
N PHE A 172 -8.87 34.84 -19.92
CA PHE A 172 -9.27 33.42 -19.90
C PHE A 172 -8.08 32.47 -19.69
N VAL A 173 -6.95 32.74 -20.36
CA VAL A 173 -5.74 31.94 -20.20
C VAL A 173 -5.22 32.01 -18.77
N VAL A 174 -5.17 33.22 -18.19
CA VAL A 174 -4.78 33.44 -16.79
C VAL A 174 -5.74 32.71 -15.84
N LEU A 175 -7.05 32.90 -16.00
CA LEU A 175 -8.08 32.27 -15.18
C LEU A 175 -7.96 30.74 -15.23
N PHE A 176 -7.86 30.16 -16.43
CA PHE A 176 -7.72 28.72 -16.61
C PHE A 176 -6.45 28.18 -15.96
N SER A 177 -5.34 28.91 -16.08
CA SER A 177 -4.06 28.52 -15.49
C SER A 177 -4.15 28.47 -13.96
N TYR A 178 -4.69 29.52 -13.34
CA TYR A 178 -4.81 29.57 -11.88
C TYR A 178 -5.85 28.58 -11.35
N MET A 179 -7.01 28.45 -12.01
CA MET A 179 -8.00 27.44 -11.62
C MET A 179 -7.47 26.01 -11.78
N GLY A 180 -6.68 25.74 -12.83
CA GLY A 180 -6.00 24.46 -13.02
C GLY A 180 -4.96 24.17 -11.93
N LEU A 181 -4.20 25.19 -11.50
CA LEU A 181 -3.25 25.06 -10.40
C LEU A 181 -3.96 24.77 -9.07
N ILE A 182 -5.07 25.46 -8.79
CA ILE A 182 -5.90 25.21 -7.61
C ILE A 182 -6.42 23.78 -7.61
N ALA A 183 -7.03 23.34 -8.72
CA ALA A 183 -7.57 21.99 -8.85
C ALA A 183 -6.48 20.92 -8.67
N THR A 184 -5.29 21.17 -9.22
CA THR A 184 -4.13 20.29 -9.01
C THR A 184 -3.72 20.25 -7.55
N ALA A 185 -3.67 21.40 -6.86
CA ALA A 185 -3.35 21.44 -5.43
C ALA A 185 -4.38 20.66 -4.62
N PHE A 186 -5.68 20.84 -4.88
CA PHE A 186 -6.75 20.09 -4.21
C PHE A 186 -6.62 18.58 -4.39
N ALA A 187 -6.41 18.11 -5.61
CA ALA A 187 -6.22 16.69 -5.90
C ALA A 187 -4.98 16.09 -5.21
N HIS A 188 -4.02 16.91 -4.77
CA HIS A 188 -2.82 16.43 -4.07
C HIS A 188 -2.86 16.66 -2.54
N VAL A 189 -3.90 17.34 -2.02
CA VAL A 189 -4.06 17.52 -0.57
C VAL A 189 -4.31 16.17 0.11
N ASP A 190 -5.10 15.30 -0.53
CA ASP A 190 -5.32 13.94 -0.07
C ASP A 190 -5.08 12.94 -1.21
N PRO A 191 -3.85 12.42 -1.39
CA PRO A 191 -3.52 11.50 -2.47
C PRO A 191 -4.05 10.08 -2.24
N TRP A 192 -4.84 9.88 -1.18
CA TRP A 192 -5.39 8.58 -0.79
C TRP A 192 -6.88 8.47 -1.12
N GLY A 193 -7.51 9.48 -1.70
CA GLY A 193 -8.93 9.44 -2.03
C GLY A 193 -9.30 8.48 -3.16
N THR A 194 -10.40 8.79 -3.82
CA THR A 194 -10.94 8.02 -4.95
C THR A 194 -10.72 8.72 -6.29
N ASP A 195 -9.95 9.81 -6.32
CA ASP A 195 -9.72 10.56 -7.53
C ASP A 195 -8.90 9.75 -8.54
N THR A 196 -9.08 10.06 -9.81
CA THR A 196 -8.32 9.40 -10.89
C THR A 196 -6.81 9.64 -10.80
N SER A 197 -6.39 10.69 -10.09
CA SER A 197 -4.99 11.01 -9.81
C SER A 197 -4.46 10.35 -8.54
N ASP A 198 -5.32 9.78 -7.71
CA ASP A 198 -4.94 9.22 -6.43
C ASP A 198 -4.17 7.92 -6.58
N ILE A 199 -3.48 7.55 -5.51
CA ILE A 199 -2.70 6.33 -5.47
C ILE A 199 -3.66 5.16 -5.31
N ASP A 200 -3.63 4.22 -6.27
CA ASP A 200 -4.32 2.94 -6.13
C ASP A 200 -3.62 2.09 -5.04
N VAL A 201 -4.04 2.31 -3.80
CA VAL A 201 -3.51 1.66 -2.61
C VAL A 201 -3.78 0.16 -2.65
N LEU A 202 -4.96 -0.26 -3.11
CA LEU A 202 -5.39 -1.65 -3.11
C LEU A 202 -4.54 -2.48 -4.08
N THR A 203 -4.41 -2.03 -5.33
CA THR A 203 -3.56 -2.72 -6.31
C THR A 203 -2.11 -2.82 -5.84
N ARG A 204 -1.60 -1.80 -5.14
CA ARG A 204 -0.24 -1.83 -4.57
C ARG A 204 -0.10 -2.78 -3.39
N LEU A 205 -1.10 -2.85 -2.52
CA LEU A 205 -1.13 -3.77 -1.39
C LEU A 205 -1.17 -5.23 -1.86
N ASP A 206 -2.08 -5.54 -2.79
CA ASP A 206 -2.22 -6.87 -3.36
C ASP A 206 -1.00 -7.26 -4.19
N GLY A 207 -0.43 -6.32 -4.96
CA GLY A 207 0.82 -6.52 -5.67
C GLY A 207 1.98 -6.87 -4.74
N THR A 208 2.10 -6.18 -3.60
CA THR A 208 3.13 -6.45 -2.59
C THR A 208 2.91 -7.82 -1.92
N LEU A 209 1.66 -8.14 -1.56
CA LEU A 209 1.31 -9.41 -0.96
C LEU A 209 1.65 -10.58 -1.89
N ARG A 210 1.25 -10.49 -3.16
CA ARG A 210 1.54 -11.52 -4.17
C ARG A 210 3.05 -11.66 -4.40
N GLN A 211 3.79 -10.57 -4.53
CA GLN A 211 5.24 -10.61 -4.76
C GLN A 211 5.99 -11.24 -3.58
N SER A 212 5.64 -10.87 -2.35
CA SER A 212 6.27 -11.45 -1.15
C SER A 212 5.93 -12.94 -0.99
N GLN A 213 4.70 -13.36 -1.30
CA GLN A 213 4.34 -14.78 -1.34
C GLN A 213 5.17 -15.56 -2.37
N LEU A 214 5.30 -15.03 -3.59
CA LEU A 214 6.11 -15.64 -4.65
C LEU A 214 7.59 -15.77 -4.22
N ILE A 215 8.15 -14.78 -3.53
CA ILE A 215 9.54 -14.85 -3.04
C ILE A 215 9.73 -15.98 -2.01
N CYS A 216 8.71 -16.25 -1.19
CA CYS A 216 8.74 -17.36 -0.23
C CYS A 216 8.48 -18.73 -0.87
N GLU A 217 8.06 -18.81 -2.13
CA GLU A 217 7.92 -20.09 -2.82
C GLU A 217 9.28 -20.72 -3.10
N ASP A 218 9.38 -22.04 -2.88
CA ASP A 218 10.62 -22.81 -3.01
C ASP A 218 11.31 -22.65 -4.38
N LYS A 219 10.54 -22.42 -5.45
CA LYS A 219 11.04 -22.22 -6.81
C LYS A 219 11.99 -21.02 -6.94
N PHE A 220 11.82 -20.00 -6.09
CA PHE A 220 12.61 -18.79 -6.14
C PHE A 220 13.78 -18.79 -5.14
N HIS A 221 13.82 -19.79 -4.25
CA HIS A 221 14.84 -19.93 -3.24
C HIS A 221 16.21 -20.25 -3.88
N ALA A 222 17.17 -19.32 -3.77
CA ALA A 222 18.48 -19.46 -4.43
C ALA A 222 19.20 -20.78 -4.09
N ALA A 223 19.05 -21.25 -2.84
CA ALA A 223 19.65 -22.49 -2.36
C ALA A 223 19.00 -23.77 -2.89
N LYS A 224 17.78 -23.69 -3.42
CA LYS A 224 17.02 -24.85 -3.97
C LYS A 224 16.93 -24.84 -5.49
N ARG A 225 17.50 -23.81 -6.14
CA ARG A 225 17.60 -23.82 -7.59
C ARG A 225 18.70 -24.80 -7.96
N ASP A 226 18.31 -25.96 -8.46
CA ASP A 226 19.18 -26.88 -9.20
C ASP A 226 19.52 -26.27 -10.57
N LEU A 227 20.04 -25.04 -10.56
CA LEU A 227 20.53 -24.40 -11.77
C LEU A 227 21.97 -24.86 -11.96
N GLU A 228 22.19 -25.63 -13.02
CA GLU A 228 23.52 -25.73 -13.60
C GLU A 228 24.03 -24.29 -13.80
N PRO A 229 25.28 -23.98 -13.39
CA PRO A 229 25.84 -22.65 -13.62
C PRO A 229 25.64 -22.31 -15.09
N PRO A 230 25.15 -21.11 -15.44
CA PRO A 230 24.86 -20.76 -16.82
C PRO A 230 26.10 -21.04 -17.67
N THR A 231 26.03 -22.09 -18.49
CA THR A 231 27.15 -22.55 -19.32
C THR A 231 27.37 -21.62 -20.50
N THR A 232 26.33 -20.87 -20.89
CA THR A 232 26.42 -19.79 -21.86
C THR A 232 26.90 -18.50 -21.19
N PRO A 233 28.05 -17.92 -21.61
CA PRO A 233 28.44 -16.61 -21.12
C PRO A 233 27.37 -15.59 -21.51
N PHE A 234 26.93 -14.77 -20.55
CA PHE A 234 25.86 -13.77 -20.70
C PHE A 234 25.99 -12.88 -21.96
N ASN A 235 27.22 -12.67 -22.44
CA ASN A 235 27.52 -11.88 -23.64
C ASN A 235 27.18 -12.59 -24.96
N SER A 236 27.18 -13.92 -25.00
CA SER A 236 26.97 -14.69 -26.25
C SER A 236 25.54 -14.54 -26.78
N GLU A 237 24.53 -14.64 -25.92
CA GLU A 237 23.12 -14.49 -26.33
C GLU A 237 22.73 -13.04 -26.68
N ILE A 238 23.37 -12.03 -26.06
CA ILE A 238 23.12 -10.62 -26.38
C ILE A 238 23.71 -10.25 -27.75
N LEU A 239 24.87 -10.81 -28.09
CA LEU A 239 25.52 -10.61 -29.39
C LEU A 239 24.80 -11.35 -30.53
N GLU A 240 24.13 -12.48 -30.22
CA GLU A 240 23.51 -13.35 -31.23
C GLU A 240 22.01 -13.15 -31.41
N ASN A 241 21.34 -12.28 -30.64
CA ASN A 241 19.90 -12.03 -30.80
C ASN A 241 19.62 -10.88 -31.80
N PRO A 242 19.35 -11.16 -33.09
CA PRO A 242 19.08 -10.11 -34.09
C PRO A 242 17.84 -9.28 -33.73
N ALA A 243 16.90 -9.80 -32.94
CA ALA A 243 15.68 -9.07 -32.54
C ALA A 243 15.98 -7.85 -31.65
N LEU A 244 17.06 -7.87 -30.87
CA LEU A 244 17.51 -6.69 -30.09
C LEU A 244 18.16 -5.62 -30.98
N LYS A 245 18.72 -6.01 -32.13
CA LYS A 245 19.27 -5.09 -33.14
C LYS A 245 18.17 -4.37 -33.94
N TYR A 246 16.98 -4.95 -34.05
CA TYR A 246 15.82 -4.32 -34.69
C TYR A 246 15.08 -3.33 -33.77
N ARG A 247 15.20 -3.48 -32.45
CA ARG A 247 14.50 -2.64 -31.48
C ARG A 247 14.97 -1.18 -31.51
N THR A 248 16.25 -0.92 -31.81
CA THR A 248 16.77 0.44 -31.98
C THR A 248 16.23 1.12 -33.25
N VAL A 249 15.94 0.36 -34.31
CA VAL A 249 15.40 0.92 -35.57
C VAL A 249 13.90 1.21 -35.44
N ALA A 250 13.14 0.33 -34.79
CA ALA A 250 11.71 0.54 -34.54
C ALA A 250 11.45 1.65 -33.50
N GLU A 251 12.31 1.78 -32.48
CA GLU A 251 12.24 2.90 -31.52
C GLU A 251 12.64 4.25 -32.17
N GLU A 252 13.54 4.25 -33.16
CA GLU A 252 13.83 5.43 -34.00
C GLU A 252 12.68 5.80 -34.94
N GLU A 253 12.03 4.83 -35.60
CA GLU A 253 10.84 5.06 -36.44
C GLU A 253 9.66 5.59 -35.64
N GLN A 254 9.39 5.02 -34.45
CA GLN A 254 8.33 5.52 -33.56
C GLN A 254 8.64 6.91 -32.99
N ALA A 255 9.91 7.23 -32.75
CA ALA A 255 10.32 8.58 -32.36
C ALA A 255 10.19 9.60 -33.51
N GLN A 256 10.18 9.13 -34.77
CA GLN A 256 9.97 9.95 -35.97
C GLN A 256 8.48 10.15 -36.26
N GLU A 257 7.65 9.10 -36.15
CA GLU A 257 6.19 9.22 -36.24
C GLU A 257 5.59 10.09 -35.12
N ALA A 258 6.15 10.03 -33.91
CA ALA A 258 5.75 10.91 -32.81
C ALA A 258 6.08 12.39 -33.07
N LYS A 259 7.11 12.69 -33.88
CA LYS A 259 7.44 14.06 -34.31
C LYS A 259 6.53 14.55 -35.44
N GLU A 260 6.07 13.66 -36.31
CA GLU A 260 5.17 14.02 -37.43
C GLU A 260 3.69 14.16 -37.00
N ASN A 261 3.25 13.40 -36.00
CA ASN A 261 1.87 13.47 -35.48
C ASN A 261 1.58 14.64 -34.53
N HIS A 262 2.57 15.49 -34.23
CA HIS A 262 2.37 16.67 -33.39
C HIS A 262 1.62 17.85 -34.05
N ASN A 263 1.22 17.73 -35.33
CA ASN A 263 0.58 18.81 -36.09
C ASN A 263 -0.93 18.70 -36.30
N ASN A 264 -1.62 17.70 -35.75
CA ASN A 264 -3.07 17.58 -35.87
C ASN A 264 -3.77 17.65 -34.50
N LEU A 265 -4.02 18.87 -34.02
CA LEU A 265 -4.99 19.12 -32.96
C LEU A 265 -6.38 19.35 -33.57
N PRO A 266 -7.37 18.56 -33.13
CA PRO A 266 -8.65 19.19 -32.83
C PRO A 266 -9.33 18.71 -31.52
N SER A 267 -9.92 19.70 -30.85
CA SER A 267 -11.06 19.61 -29.90
C SER A 267 -10.81 19.39 -28.40
N ILE A 268 -9.79 20.04 -27.83
CA ILE A 268 -9.72 20.30 -26.37
C ILE A 268 -11.01 20.95 -25.81
N LEU A 269 -11.78 21.64 -26.65
CA LEU A 269 -13.04 22.32 -26.28
C LEU A 269 -14.27 21.40 -26.18
N GLN A 270 -14.25 20.17 -26.70
CA GLN A 270 -15.38 19.25 -26.55
C GLN A 270 -15.35 18.46 -25.23
N VAL A 271 -14.16 18.27 -24.64
CA VAL A 271 -13.97 17.54 -23.38
C VAL A 271 -14.37 18.37 -22.16
N LEU A 272 -14.21 19.70 -22.23
CA LEU A 272 -14.46 20.60 -21.10
C LEU A 272 -15.94 20.80 -20.75
N ARG A 273 -16.89 20.43 -21.63
CA ARG A 273 -18.33 20.65 -21.41
C ARG A 273 -19.00 19.59 -20.52
N LYS A 274 -18.37 18.43 -20.31
CA LYS A 274 -18.94 17.33 -19.47
C LYS A 274 -18.40 17.26 -18.04
N ARG A 275 -17.35 18.00 -17.68
CA ARG A 275 -16.68 17.89 -16.36
C ARG A 275 -17.11 18.92 -15.33
N SER A 276 -17.81 19.99 -15.72
CA SER A 276 -18.19 21.08 -14.80
C SER A 276 -19.25 20.69 -13.76
N THR A 277 -20.12 19.71 -14.03
CA THR A 277 -21.19 19.32 -13.09
C THR A 277 -20.77 18.23 -12.09
N LEU A 278 -19.59 17.63 -12.28
CA LEU A 278 -19.01 16.65 -11.36
C LEU A 278 -18.25 17.31 -10.21
N VAL A 279 -17.62 18.46 -10.46
CA VAL A 279 -16.84 19.21 -9.47
C VAL A 279 -17.74 19.81 -8.37
N ASP A 280 -18.94 20.29 -8.71
CA ASP A 280 -19.88 20.82 -7.72
C ASP A 280 -20.48 19.74 -6.81
N LYS A 281 -20.56 18.50 -7.29
CA LYS A 281 -21.00 17.34 -6.48
C LYS A 281 -19.89 16.85 -5.56
N TYR A 282 -18.65 16.93 -6.01
CA TYR A 282 -17.43 16.54 -5.30
C TYR A 282 -17.12 17.46 -4.10
N CYS A 283 -17.38 18.76 -4.21
CA CYS A 283 -17.20 19.71 -3.10
C CYS A 283 -18.14 19.47 -1.90
N GLN A 284 -19.19 18.66 -2.04
CA GLN A 284 -20.19 18.43 -0.98
C GLN A 284 -19.97 17.13 -0.19
N THR A 285 -19.09 16.22 -0.64
CA THR A 285 -19.00 14.86 -0.10
C THR A 285 -17.60 14.39 0.27
N ASN A 286 -16.56 15.25 0.29
CA ASN A 286 -15.20 14.88 0.71
C ASN A 286 -15.12 14.56 2.22
N ASP A 287 -15.70 13.42 2.57
CA ASP A 287 -15.54 12.71 3.80
C ASP A 287 -14.48 11.63 3.53
N MET A 288 -13.47 11.56 4.40
CA MET A 288 -12.41 10.53 4.38
C MET A 288 -12.98 9.10 4.50
N SER A 289 -14.30 8.97 4.61
CA SER A 289 -15.07 7.74 4.53
C SER A 289 -15.06 7.06 3.17
N GLU A 290 -14.74 7.73 2.05
CA GLU A 290 -14.84 7.10 0.72
C GLU A 290 -13.71 6.10 0.41
N LEU A 291 -12.44 6.44 0.66
CA LEU A 291 -11.35 5.45 0.63
C LEU A 291 -11.65 4.34 1.62
N GLY A 292 -12.15 4.71 2.81
CA GLY A 292 -12.52 3.73 3.79
C GLY A 292 -13.63 2.79 3.30
N GLY A 293 -14.59 3.33 2.56
CA GLY A 293 -15.66 2.61 1.89
C GLY A 293 -15.14 1.66 0.81
N LEU A 294 -14.25 2.13 -0.07
CA LEU A 294 -13.64 1.28 -1.11
C LEU A 294 -12.80 0.16 -0.50
N VAL A 295 -11.99 0.47 0.51
CA VAL A 295 -11.20 -0.52 1.24
C VAL A 295 -12.13 -1.53 1.91
N LEU A 296 -13.21 -1.07 2.56
CA LEU A 296 -14.19 -1.95 3.19
C LEU A 296 -14.98 -2.79 2.18
N GLU A 297 -15.31 -2.24 1.02
CA GLU A 297 -16.05 -2.93 -0.03
C GLU A 297 -15.18 -4.00 -0.68
N HIS A 298 -13.95 -3.65 -1.05
CA HIS A 298 -13.01 -4.58 -1.67
C HIS A 298 -12.53 -5.66 -0.70
N HIS A 299 -12.35 -5.30 0.57
CA HIS A 299 -11.95 -6.23 1.63
C HIS A 299 -13.12 -6.78 2.43
N ARG A 300 -14.35 -6.62 1.94
CA ARG A 300 -15.50 -7.29 2.53
C ARG A 300 -15.27 -8.80 2.31
N PRO A 301 -15.25 -9.62 3.36
CA PRO A 301 -15.24 -11.06 3.15
C PRO A 301 -16.43 -11.37 2.24
N SER A 302 -16.17 -11.97 1.08
CA SER A 302 -17.23 -12.45 0.22
C SER A 302 -18.13 -13.31 1.08
N SER A 303 -19.36 -12.86 1.32
CA SER A 303 -20.34 -13.62 2.09
C SER A 303 -20.29 -15.03 1.51
N PRO A 304 -19.98 -16.07 2.31
CA PRO A 304 -19.95 -17.42 1.78
C PRO A 304 -21.29 -17.61 1.10
N SER A 305 -21.26 -17.83 -0.23
CA SER A 305 -22.46 -18.15 -0.98
C SER A 305 -23.15 -19.25 -0.19
N PHE A 306 -24.45 -19.10 0.11
CA PHE A 306 -25.20 -20.06 0.92
C PHE A 306 -25.09 -21.51 0.39
N LYS A 307 -24.63 -21.69 -0.86
CA LYS A 307 -24.34 -22.96 -1.52
C LYS A 307 -23.01 -23.62 -1.09
N ASP A 308 -22.05 -22.86 -0.55
CA ASP A 308 -20.71 -23.34 -0.18
C ASP A 308 -20.55 -23.58 1.34
N HIS A 309 -21.63 -23.42 2.12
CA HIS A 309 -21.60 -23.72 3.55
C HIS A 309 -21.47 -25.23 3.76
N PRO A 310 -20.48 -25.73 4.53
CA PRO A 310 -20.30 -27.17 4.79
C PRO A 310 -21.49 -27.84 5.52
N ALA A 311 -22.47 -27.06 5.98
CA ALA A 311 -23.72 -27.55 6.55
C ALA A 311 -24.73 -28.02 5.47
N ASN A 312 -24.55 -27.61 4.20
CA ASN A 312 -25.40 -28.01 3.07
C ASN A 312 -24.79 -29.16 2.25
N GLN A 313 -23.57 -29.60 2.58
CA GLN A 313 -23.04 -30.87 2.07
C GLN A 313 -23.46 -31.96 3.05
N SER A 314 -24.59 -32.60 2.78
CA SER A 314 -25.06 -33.78 3.50
C SER A 314 -24.11 -34.95 3.24
N THR A 315 -23.00 -35.02 3.97
CA THR A 315 -22.24 -36.25 4.16
C THR A 315 -22.96 -37.06 5.24
N SER A 316 -23.73 -38.04 4.81
CA SER A 316 -24.17 -39.15 5.67
C SER A 316 -22.93 -39.93 6.11
N VAL A 317 -22.38 -39.57 7.27
CA VAL A 317 -21.36 -40.34 7.96
C VAL A 317 -22.05 -41.12 9.08
N ASP A 318 -22.15 -42.43 8.91
CA ASP A 318 -22.54 -43.35 9.98
C ASP A 318 -21.48 -43.31 11.08
N VAL A 319 -21.83 -42.75 12.23
CA VAL A 319 -20.98 -42.74 13.43
C VAL A 319 -21.44 -43.89 14.35
N PRO A 320 -20.57 -44.86 14.67
CA PRO A 320 -20.87 -45.85 15.69
C PRO A 320 -20.84 -45.19 17.08
N THR A 321 -21.96 -45.26 17.78
CA THR A 321 -22.11 -44.81 19.16
C THR A 321 -21.21 -45.60 20.10
N ASN A 322 -20.14 -44.99 20.59
CA ASN A 322 -19.36 -45.52 21.70
C ASN A 322 -19.51 -44.61 22.92
N LYS A 323 -20.21 -45.11 23.94
CA LYS A 323 -20.42 -44.44 25.24
C LYS A 323 -19.06 -44.24 25.92
N LYS A 324 -18.73 -42.99 26.24
CA LYS A 324 -17.64 -42.67 27.19
C LYS A 324 -18.22 -41.97 28.42
N GLU A 325 -17.78 -42.46 29.57
CA GLU A 325 -18.13 -42.04 30.92
C GLU A 325 -17.64 -40.61 31.23
N PRO A 326 -18.29 -39.90 32.16
CA PRO A 326 -17.92 -38.54 32.53
C PRO A 326 -16.64 -38.50 33.36
N VAL A 327 -15.66 -37.73 32.87
CA VAL A 327 -14.42 -37.37 33.56
C VAL A 327 -14.74 -36.40 34.71
N LYS A 328 -14.32 -36.74 35.93
CA LYS A 328 -14.43 -35.88 37.12
C LYS A 328 -13.46 -34.70 37.01
N LEU A 329 -14.01 -33.48 37.07
CA LEU A 329 -13.25 -32.23 37.24
C LEU A 329 -12.63 -32.17 38.64
N VAL A 330 -11.30 -32.13 38.71
CA VAL A 330 -10.54 -31.80 39.92
C VAL A 330 -10.40 -30.28 39.99
N GLN A 331 -11.05 -29.66 40.97
CA GLN A 331 -10.85 -28.24 41.31
C GLN A 331 -9.45 -28.05 41.92
N GLN A 332 -8.59 -27.30 41.23
CA GLN A 332 -7.37 -26.74 41.84
C GLN A 332 -7.68 -25.34 42.40
N GLN A 333 -7.48 -25.17 43.69
CA GLN A 333 -7.53 -23.87 44.38
C GLN A 333 -6.32 -22.98 44.03
N PRO A 334 -6.49 -21.65 43.97
CA PRO A 334 -5.40 -20.73 43.68
C PRO A 334 -4.48 -20.53 44.90
N LYS A 335 -3.17 -20.66 44.69
CA LYS A 335 -2.13 -20.30 45.66
C LYS A 335 -1.91 -18.79 45.63
N GLU A 336 -2.21 -18.13 46.74
CA GLU A 336 -1.81 -16.74 47.02
C GLU A 336 -0.28 -16.62 47.07
N ARG A 337 0.28 -15.66 46.32
CA ARG A 337 1.68 -15.23 46.46
C ARG A 337 1.71 -13.91 47.20
N GLN A 338 2.28 -13.92 48.41
CA GLN A 338 2.65 -12.72 49.16
C GLN A 338 3.88 -12.07 48.52
N CYS A 339 3.78 -10.79 48.17
CA CYS A 339 4.91 -9.94 47.79
C CYS A 339 5.46 -9.25 49.03
N THR A 340 6.65 -9.68 49.47
CA THR A 340 7.42 -8.99 50.50
C THR A 340 8.17 -7.82 49.88
N ILE A 341 7.84 -6.61 50.27
CA ILE A 341 8.58 -5.38 49.95
C ILE A 341 9.69 -5.23 50.98
N LEU A 342 10.96 -5.29 50.55
CA LEU A 342 12.10 -4.86 51.36
C LEU A 342 12.48 -3.43 50.95
N ARG A 343 12.66 -2.60 51.98
CA ARG A 343 13.04 -1.18 51.92
C ARG A 343 14.51 -0.98 51.60
#